data_AF-A0A6B2SG06-F1
#
_entry.id   AF-A0A6B2SG06-F1
#
_cell.length_a   1.000
_cell.length_b   1.000
_cell.length_c   1.000
_cell.angle_alpha   90.00
_cell.angle_beta   90.00
_cell.angle_gamma   90.00
#
_symmetry.space_group_name_H-M   'P 1'
#
loop_
_entity.id
_entity.type
_entity.pdbx_description
1 polymer ?
#
loop_
_entity_poly.entity_id
_entity_poly.type
_entity_poly.pdbx_seq_one_letter_code
_entity_poly.pdbx_strand_id
1 'polypeptide(L)'
;EQRMAEAETALREARAEAEKVLAEAKETATKQLQAAEGANEQRTRTAKEQVARLVGEATKEAEATRSEAEQLIADARAEAEKLIAEAAEKARTITAEETAGQLAKAARTAEEVLDKASKNAKETTKAATEQAERIRSEAEAEADRLRAEAHDIAEELKGAAKDDTKEYRAKTVELQEEARRLRGEAEQLRADAATEGDRIRSEARREAVKEIEEAAKSAEELLAKAKADAEELRTAATAESERVRAEAVERATSLRTQAEETLERTRAEAERHREEAAEQAEATKSEAEEAARA
;
A
#
# COMPACT_ATOMS: atom_id res chain seq x y z
N GLU A 1 16.73 -0.68 11.33
CA GLU A 1 15.27 -0.79 11.63
C GLU A 1 14.43 0.17 10.80
N GLN A 2 14.70 1.48 10.82
CA GLN A 2 13.93 2.48 10.04
C GLN A 2 13.82 2.17 8.54
N ARG A 3 14.93 1.82 7.85
CA ARG A 3 14.92 1.48 6.42
C ARG A 3 14.12 0.21 6.07
N MET A 4 14.03 -0.76 6.99
CA MET A 4 13.17 -1.94 6.79
C MET A 4 11.70 -1.59 6.91
N ALA A 5 11.35 -0.79 7.92
CA ALA A 5 9.98 -0.33 8.11
C ALA A 5 9.51 0.53 6.93
N GLU A 6 10.39 1.37 6.37
CA GLU A 6 10.16 2.14 5.15
C GLU A 6 9.92 1.21 3.93
N ALA A 7 10.75 0.19 3.72
CA ALA A 7 10.60 -0.75 2.61
C ALA A 7 9.32 -1.60 2.70
N GLU A 8 8.94 -2.05 3.90
CA GLU A 8 7.69 -2.78 4.13
C GLU A 8 6.44 -1.89 3.92
N THR A 9 6.53 -0.63 4.31
CA THR A 9 5.46 0.35 4.11
C THR A 9 5.29 0.63 2.61
N ALA A 10 6.38 0.92 1.90
CA ALA A 10 6.38 1.12 0.45
C ALA A 10 5.82 -0.10 -0.31
N LEU A 11 6.16 -1.33 0.13
CA LEU A 11 5.62 -2.55 -0.45
C LEU A 11 4.11 -2.70 -0.26
N ARG A 12 3.59 -2.31 0.91
CA ARG A 12 2.16 -2.34 1.20
C ARG A 12 1.42 -1.31 0.35
N GLU A 13 1.95 -0.10 0.25
CA GLU A 13 1.40 0.99 -0.55
C GLU A 13 1.38 0.63 -2.04
N ALA A 14 2.47 0.10 -2.59
CA ALA A 14 2.55 -0.29 -4.00
C ALA A 14 1.50 -1.36 -4.38
N ARG A 15 1.22 -2.32 -3.48
CA ARG A 15 0.17 -3.32 -3.69
C ARG A 15 -1.23 -2.74 -3.62
N ALA A 16 -1.48 -1.90 -2.63
CA ALA A 16 -2.78 -1.25 -2.48
C ALA A 16 -3.09 -0.36 -3.70
N GLU A 17 -2.09 0.37 -4.21
CA GLU A 17 -2.23 1.18 -5.41
C GLU A 17 -2.49 0.31 -6.66
N ALA A 18 -1.78 -0.81 -6.82
CA ALA A 18 -2.02 -1.73 -7.92
C ALA A 18 -3.45 -2.32 -7.92
N GLU A 19 -3.95 -2.70 -6.74
CA GLU A 19 -5.31 -3.20 -6.58
C GLU A 19 -6.36 -2.12 -6.87
N LYS A 20 -6.11 -0.90 -6.39
CA LYS A 20 -6.98 0.27 -6.63
C LYS A 20 -7.05 0.61 -8.12
N VAL A 21 -5.92 0.74 -8.80
CA VAL A 21 -5.86 1.03 -10.24
C VAL A 21 -6.58 -0.04 -11.04
N LEU A 22 -6.42 -1.32 -10.69
CA LEU A 22 -7.12 -2.41 -11.38
C LEU A 22 -8.65 -2.35 -11.16
N ALA A 23 -9.10 -1.98 -9.97
CA ALA A 23 -10.52 -1.84 -9.67
C ALA A 23 -11.13 -0.65 -10.43
N GLU A 24 -10.48 0.51 -10.38
CA GLU A 24 -10.91 1.74 -11.08
C GLU A 24 -10.94 1.52 -12.60
N ALA A 25 -9.96 0.81 -13.15
CA ALA A 25 -9.91 0.43 -14.56
C ALA A 25 -11.13 -0.40 -14.98
N LYS A 26 -11.45 -1.46 -14.22
CA LYS A 26 -12.59 -2.35 -14.51
C LYS A 26 -13.91 -1.59 -14.41
N GLU A 27 -14.06 -0.75 -13.40
CA GLU A 27 -15.28 0.04 -13.20
C GLU A 27 -15.46 1.05 -14.34
N THR A 28 -14.40 1.77 -14.71
CA THR A 28 -14.42 2.76 -15.79
C THR A 28 -14.76 2.11 -17.13
N ALA A 29 -14.10 1.00 -17.47
CA ALA A 29 -14.38 0.26 -18.71
C ALA A 29 -15.83 -0.25 -18.74
N THR A 30 -16.36 -0.74 -17.61
CA THR A 30 -17.76 -1.19 -17.53
C THR A 30 -18.73 -0.04 -17.71
N LYS A 31 -18.50 1.09 -17.04
CA LYS A 31 -19.36 2.29 -17.15
C LYS A 31 -19.36 2.86 -18.56
N GLN A 32 -18.20 2.96 -19.20
CA GLN A 32 -18.10 3.44 -20.57
C GLN A 32 -18.81 2.52 -21.55
N LEU A 33 -18.65 1.20 -21.41
CA LEU A 33 -19.34 0.23 -22.26
C LEU A 33 -20.86 0.32 -22.10
N GLN A 34 -21.37 0.36 -20.87
CA GLN A 34 -22.80 0.50 -20.61
C GLN A 34 -23.37 1.83 -21.13
N ALA A 35 -22.63 2.93 -20.97
CA ALA A 35 -23.04 4.23 -21.49
C ALA A 35 -23.07 4.23 -23.03
N ALA A 36 -22.09 3.59 -23.67
CA ALA A 36 -22.03 3.44 -25.12
C ALA A 36 -23.19 2.59 -25.66
N GLU A 37 -23.44 1.43 -25.05
CA GLU A 37 -24.54 0.53 -25.41
C GLU A 37 -25.90 1.23 -25.25
N GLY A 38 -26.13 1.90 -24.11
CA GLY A 38 -27.37 2.64 -23.86
C GLY A 38 -27.59 3.80 -24.83
N ALA A 39 -26.55 4.58 -25.12
CA ALA A 39 -26.63 5.64 -26.12
C ALA A 39 -26.91 5.09 -27.53
N ASN A 40 -26.32 3.94 -27.87
CA ASN A 40 -26.52 3.29 -29.15
C ASN A 40 -27.94 2.75 -29.34
N GLU A 41 -28.47 2.10 -28.31
CA GLU A 41 -29.86 1.63 -28.28
C GLU A 41 -30.84 2.79 -28.41
N GLN A 42 -30.62 3.88 -27.67
CA GLN A 42 -31.46 5.06 -27.73
C GLN A 42 -31.47 5.69 -29.13
N ARG A 43 -30.30 5.86 -29.76
CA ARG A 43 -30.19 6.38 -31.13
C ARG A 43 -30.90 5.48 -32.13
N THR A 44 -30.67 4.17 -32.06
CA THR A 44 -31.31 3.19 -32.94
C THR A 44 -32.83 3.20 -32.78
N ARG A 45 -33.32 3.28 -31.55
CA ARG A 45 -34.75 3.37 -31.27
C ARG A 45 -35.36 4.64 -31.85
N THR A 46 -34.72 5.78 -31.62
CA THR A 46 -35.20 7.08 -32.10
C THR A 46 -35.24 7.12 -33.63
N ALA A 47 -34.19 6.61 -34.29
CA ALA A 47 -34.14 6.50 -35.74
C ALA A 47 -35.28 5.61 -36.29
N LYS A 48 -35.52 4.44 -35.68
CA LYS A 48 -36.64 3.56 -36.06
C LYS A 48 -38.00 4.24 -35.91
N GLU A 49 -38.22 4.95 -34.81
CA GLU A 49 -39.46 5.70 -34.58
C GLU A 49 -39.67 6.81 -35.60
N GLN A 50 -38.62 7.56 -35.96
CA GLN A 50 -38.70 8.60 -36.99
C GLN A 50 -38.94 8.04 -38.40
N VAL A 51 -38.29 6.93 -38.75
CA VAL A 51 -38.51 6.24 -40.03
C VAL A 51 -39.95 5.74 -40.13
N ALA A 52 -40.46 5.09 -39.08
CA ALA A 52 -41.85 4.63 -39.04
C ALA A 52 -42.84 5.79 -39.19
N ARG A 53 -42.55 6.94 -38.58
CA ARG A 53 -43.36 8.16 -38.72
C ARG A 53 -43.37 8.69 -40.14
N LEU A 54 -42.20 8.86 -40.77
CA LEU A 54 -42.07 9.38 -42.14
C LEU A 54 -42.76 8.47 -43.16
N VAL A 55 -42.55 7.16 -43.05
CA VAL A 55 -43.20 6.17 -43.93
C VAL A 55 -44.70 6.18 -43.73
N GLY A 56 -45.18 6.28 -42.47
CA GLY A 56 -46.61 6.39 -42.16
C GLY A 56 -47.25 7.66 -42.72
N GLU A 57 -46.59 8.81 -42.56
CA GLU A 57 -47.04 10.11 -43.11
C GLU A 57 -47.12 10.06 -44.64
N ALA A 58 -46.06 9.59 -45.32
CA ALA A 58 -46.04 9.46 -46.78
C ALA A 58 -47.09 8.48 -47.32
N THR A 59 -47.32 7.36 -46.62
CA THR A 59 -48.37 6.40 -46.99
C THR A 59 -49.76 7.02 -46.87
N LYS A 60 -50.01 7.73 -45.77
CA LYS A 60 -51.29 8.42 -45.54
C LYS A 60 -51.56 9.51 -46.57
N GLU A 61 -50.54 10.28 -46.96
CA GLU A 61 -50.67 11.30 -48.01
C GLU A 61 -50.97 10.69 -49.38
N ALA A 62 -50.34 9.56 -49.72
CA ALA A 62 -50.61 8.83 -50.95
C ALA A 62 -52.04 8.25 -50.97
N GLU A 63 -52.51 7.71 -49.85
CA GLU A 63 -53.89 7.22 -49.70
C GLU A 63 -54.91 8.36 -49.81
N ALA A 64 -54.66 9.50 -49.17
CA ALA A 64 -55.52 10.69 -49.27
C ALA A 64 -55.61 11.18 -50.73
N THR A 65 -54.46 11.27 -51.41
CA THR A 65 -54.41 11.67 -52.82
C THR A 65 -55.14 10.68 -53.73
N ARG A 66 -55.08 9.37 -53.43
CA ARG A 66 -55.87 8.35 -54.13
C ARG A 66 -57.36 8.55 -53.92
N SER A 67 -57.79 8.78 -52.68
CA SER A 67 -59.20 9.04 -52.36
C SER A 67 -59.72 10.29 -53.07
N GLU A 68 -58.92 11.37 -53.12
CA GLU A 68 -59.28 12.60 -53.84
C GLU A 68 -59.39 12.36 -55.35
N ALA A 69 -58.47 11.59 -55.94
CA ALA A 69 -58.51 11.23 -57.36
C ALA A 69 -59.72 10.36 -57.71
N GLU A 70 -60.09 9.41 -56.85
CA GLU A 70 -61.32 8.61 -57.00
C GLU A 70 -62.58 9.48 -56.92
N GLN A 71 -62.61 10.45 -56.01
CA GLN A 71 -63.71 11.39 -55.88
C GLN A 71 -63.83 12.30 -57.11
N LEU A 72 -62.72 12.80 -57.66
CA LEU A 72 -62.72 13.58 -58.91
C LEU A 72 -63.26 12.79 -60.11
N ILE A 73 -62.97 11.49 -60.19
CA ILE A 73 -63.57 10.63 -61.22
C ILE A 73 -65.07 10.46 -61.00
N ALA A 74 -65.51 10.28 -59.75
CA ALA A 74 -66.93 10.16 -59.42
C ALA A 74 -67.70 11.46 -59.75
N ASP A 75 -67.14 12.62 -59.42
CA ASP A 75 -67.73 13.92 -59.74
C ASP A 75 -67.79 14.15 -61.26
N ALA A 76 -66.72 13.78 -62.00
CA ALA A 76 -66.70 13.84 -63.46
C ALA A 76 -67.75 12.92 -64.11
N ARG A 77 -68.01 11.73 -63.52
CA ARG A 77 -69.10 10.84 -63.95
C ARG A 77 -70.47 11.45 -63.72
N ALA A 78 -70.71 12.02 -62.55
CA ALA A 78 -71.97 12.68 -62.25
C ALA A 78 -72.23 13.87 -63.21
N GLU A 79 -71.21 14.67 -63.51
CA GLU A 79 -71.34 15.77 -64.46
C GLU A 79 -71.55 15.29 -65.91
N ALA A 80 -70.85 14.23 -66.33
CA ALA A 80 -71.05 13.59 -67.63
C ALA A 80 -72.48 13.05 -67.79
N GLU A 81 -73.02 12.37 -66.78
CA GLU A 81 -74.41 11.89 -66.75
C GLU A 81 -75.41 13.05 -66.84
N LYS A 82 -75.16 14.15 -66.11
CA LYS A 82 -75.99 15.35 -66.14
C LYS A 82 -75.99 16.02 -67.52
N LEU A 83 -74.83 16.15 -68.18
CA LEU A 83 -74.73 16.70 -69.53
C LEU A 83 -75.55 15.89 -70.55
N ILE A 84 -75.51 14.56 -70.44
CA ILE A 84 -76.30 13.67 -71.29
C ILE A 84 -77.79 13.82 -70.99
N ALA A 85 -78.19 13.88 -69.72
CA ALA A 85 -79.58 14.05 -69.31
C ALA A 85 -80.17 15.40 -69.78
N GLU A 86 -79.43 16.50 -69.62
CA GLU A 86 -79.85 17.82 -70.10
C GLU A 86 -79.96 17.88 -71.63
N ALA A 87 -79.05 17.22 -72.35
CA ALA A 87 -79.12 17.11 -73.80
C ALA A 87 -80.34 16.27 -74.23
N ALA A 88 -80.64 15.18 -73.51
CA ALA A 88 -81.80 14.34 -73.75
C ALA A 88 -83.13 15.06 -73.47
N GLU A 89 -83.18 15.94 -72.47
CA GLU A 89 -84.35 16.78 -72.20
C GLU A 89 -84.57 17.82 -73.30
N LYS A 90 -83.52 18.57 -73.67
CA LYS A 90 -83.56 19.56 -74.76
C LYS A 90 -83.91 18.91 -76.11
N ALA A 91 -83.47 17.67 -76.32
CA ALA A 91 -83.77 16.89 -77.51
C ALA A 91 -85.26 16.51 -77.67
N ARG A 92 -86.09 16.62 -76.61
CA ARG A 92 -87.53 16.31 -76.68
C ARG A 92 -88.36 17.37 -77.41
N THR A 93 -87.81 18.56 -77.64
CA THR A 93 -88.54 19.72 -78.20
C THR A 93 -88.14 20.08 -79.64
N ILE A 94 -87.26 19.28 -80.27
CA ILE A 94 -86.66 19.54 -81.60
C ILE A 94 -86.84 18.34 -82.55
N THR A 95 -86.42 18.51 -83.81
CA THR A 95 -86.56 17.47 -84.85
C THR A 95 -85.64 16.27 -84.58
N ALA A 96 -86.05 15.06 -85.01
CA ALA A 96 -85.32 13.82 -84.73
C ALA A 96 -83.85 13.84 -85.21
N GLU A 97 -83.55 14.56 -86.29
CA GLU A 97 -82.20 14.69 -86.84
C GLU A 97 -81.33 15.63 -85.98
N GLU A 98 -81.89 16.74 -85.48
CA GLU A 98 -81.21 17.62 -84.53
C GLU A 98 -81.04 16.97 -83.15
N THR A 99 -82.02 16.17 -82.70
CA THR A 99 -81.94 15.35 -81.49
C THR A 99 -80.72 14.41 -81.52
N ALA A 100 -80.53 13.69 -82.63
CA ALA A 100 -79.40 12.78 -82.78
C ALA A 100 -78.05 13.53 -82.75
N GLY A 101 -77.96 14.70 -83.40
CA GLY A 101 -76.76 15.54 -83.40
C GLY A 101 -76.41 16.10 -82.02
N GLN A 102 -77.39 16.60 -81.26
CA GLN A 102 -77.19 17.16 -79.91
C GLN A 102 -76.79 16.07 -78.91
N LEU A 103 -77.44 14.91 -78.94
CA LEU A 103 -77.08 13.77 -78.10
C LEU A 103 -75.67 13.24 -78.41
N ALA A 104 -75.31 13.13 -79.69
CA ALA A 104 -73.97 12.71 -80.08
C ALA A 104 -72.89 13.71 -79.62
N LYS A 105 -73.18 15.02 -79.68
CA LYS A 105 -72.27 16.05 -79.20
C LYS A 105 -72.12 16.01 -77.67
N ALA A 106 -73.22 15.88 -76.93
CA ALA A 106 -73.19 15.76 -75.48
C ALA A 106 -72.47 14.49 -75.01
N ALA A 107 -72.70 13.36 -75.67
CA ALA A 107 -71.99 12.12 -75.39
C ALA A 107 -70.47 12.26 -75.61
N ARG A 108 -70.03 12.91 -76.69
CA ARG A 108 -68.59 13.18 -76.93
C ARG A 108 -68.00 14.08 -75.86
N THR A 109 -68.68 15.17 -75.48
CA THR A 109 -68.20 16.06 -74.41
C THR A 109 -68.13 15.35 -73.06
N ALA A 110 -69.12 14.53 -72.72
CA ALA A 110 -69.13 13.70 -71.53
C ALA A 110 -67.95 12.70 -71.52
N GLU A 111 -67.69 12.06 -72.65
CA GLU A 111 -66.57 11.12 -72.83
C GLU A 111 -65.21 11.84 -72.72
N GLU A 112 -65.05 13.03 -73.29
CA GLU A 112 -63.86 13.86 -73.16
C GLU A 112 -63.59 14.30 -71.70
N VAL A 113 -64.65 14.67 -70.96
CA VAL A 113 -64.54 15.03 -69.53
C VAL A 113 -64.10 13.83 -68.70
N LEU A 114 -64.69 12.66 -68.95
CA LEU A 114 -64.36 11.41 -68.27
C LEU A 114 -62.94 10.93 -68.57
N ASP A 115 -62.51 11.00 -69.82
CA ASP A 115 -61.17 10.59 -70.22
C ASP A 115 -60.13 11.52 -69.59
N LYS A 116 -60.37 12.83 -69.61
CA LYS A 116 -59.48 13.82 -68.96
C LYS A 116 -59.40 13.63 -67.45
N ALA A 117 -60.54 13.43 -66.78
CA ALA A 117 -60.57 13.17 -65.34
C ALA A 117 -59.85 11.87 -64.97
N SER A 118 -60.08 10.80 -65.73
CA SER A 118 -59.43 9.50 -65.52
C SER A 118 -57.92 9.58 -65.74
N LYS A 119 -57.48 10.32 -66.76
CA LYS A 119 -56.07 10.50 -67.07
C LYS A 119 -55.35 11.32 -65.99
N ASN A 120 -55.95 12.43 -65.57
CA ASN A 120 -55.42 13.25 -64.48
C ASN A 120 -55.34 12.45 -63.17
N ALA A 121 -56.41 11.74 -62.81
CA ALA A 121 -56.43 10.89 -61.62
C ALA A 121 -55.33 9.82 -61.66
N LYS A 122 -55.12 9.17 -62.81
CA LYS A 122 -54.05 8.19 -63.00
C LYS A 122 -52.66 8.81 -62.86
N GLU A 123 -52.44 9.99 -63.44
CA GLU A 123 -51.16 10.71 -63.34
C GLU A 123 -50.87 11.14 -61.89
N THR A 124 -51.86 11.73 -61.21
CA THR A 124 -51.76 12.16 -59.82
C THR A 124 -51.52 11.00 -58.85
N THR A 125 -52.29 9.90 -58.97
CA THR A 125 -52.10 8.71 -58.12
C THR A 125 -50.77 8.02 -58.36
N LYS A 126 -50.32 7.97 -59.61
CA LYS A 126 -48.99 7.45 -59.95
C LYS A 126 -47.90 8.31 -59.31
N ALA A 127 -47.97 9.63 -59.47
CA ALA A 127 -46.99 10.54 -58.88
C ALA A 127 -46.95 10.44 -57.34
N ALA A 128 -48.11 10.37 -56.68
CA ALA A 128 -48.17 10.20 -55.23
C ALA A 128 -47.57 8.87 -54.76
N THR A 129 -47.85 7.78 -55.50
CA THR A 129 -47.28 6.44 -55.20
C THR A 129 -45.76 6.45 -55.35
N GLU A 130 -45.24 7.02 -56.44
CA GLU A 130 -43.79 7.12 -56.69
C GLU A 130 -43.07 7.97 -55.62
N GLN A 131 -43.70 9.04 -55.14
CA GLN A 131 -43.16 9.85 -54.06
C GLN A 131 -43.15 9.09 -52.73
N ALA A 132 -44.23 8.39 -52.39
CA ALA A 132 -44.29 7.58 -51.17
C ALA A 132 -43.26 6.44 -51.19
N GLU A 133 -43.07 5.78 -52.34
CA GLU A 133 -42.04 4.76 -52.53
C GLU A 133 -40.62 5.34 -52.41
N ARG A 134 -40.38 6.53 -52.96
CA ARG A 134 -39.10 7.23 -52.83
C ARG A 134 -38.80 7.56 -51.36
N ILE A 135 -39.74 8.17 -50.64
CA ILE A 135 -39.60 8.50 -49.22
C ILE A 135 -39.33 7.23 -48.41
N ARG A 136 -40.05 6.14 -48.68
CA ARG A 136 -39.81 4.85 -48.01
C ARG A 136 -38.39 4.34 -48.25
N SER A 137 -37.94 4.33 -49.50
CA SER A 137 -36.59 3.85 -49.85
C SER A 137 -35.49 4.73 -49.23
N GLU A 138 -35.67 6.05 -49.21
CA GLU A 138 -34.72 6.98 -48.60
C GLU A 138 -34.67 6.82 -47.08
N ALA A 139 -35.83 6.68 -46.43
CA ALA A 139 -35.92 6.46 -44.99
C ALA A 139 -35.31 5.12 -44.57
N GLU A 140 -35.52 4.05 -45.34
CA GLU A 140 -34.90 2.74 -45.11
C GLU A 140 -33.37 2.80 -45.27
N ALA A 141 -32.87 3.44 -46.34
CA ALA A 141 -31.44 3.63 -46.55
C ALA A 141 -30.78 4.47 -45.45
N GLU A 142 -31.47 5.49 -44.95
CA GLU A 142 -30.99 6.28 -43.81
C GLU A 142 -30.99 5.47 -42.52
N ALA A 143 -32.01 4.65 -42.28
CA ALA A 143 -32.06 3.76 -41.14
C ALA A 143 -30.88 2.77 -41.13
N ASP A 144 -30.53 2.23 -42.30
CA ASP A 144 -29.42 1.29 -42.44
C ASP A 144 -28.06 1.99 -42.27
N ARG A 145 -27.90 3.21 -42.79
CA ARG A 145 -26.70 4.03 -42.54
C ARG A 145 -26.52 4.31 -41.05
N LEU A 146 -27.56 4.78 -40.38
CA LEU A 146 -27.52 5.06 -38.94
C LEU A 146 -27.21 3.79 -38.11
N ARG A 147 -27.70 2.61 -38.53
CA ARG A 147 -27.35 1.33 -37.89
C ARG A 147 -25.89 0.94 -38.09
N ALA A 148 -25.35 1.18 -39.28
CA ALA A 148 -23.95 0.91 -39.57
C ALA A 148 -23.04 1.84 -38.74
N GLU A 149 -23.30 3.15 -38.73
CA GLU A 149 -22.55 4.12 -37.92
C GLU A 149 -22.62 3.80 -36.42
N ALA A 150 -23.81 3.45 -35.94
CA ALA A 150 -24.04 2.95 -34.59
C ALA A 150 -23.17 1.73 -34.23
N HIS A 151 -23.04 0.79 -35.17
CA HIS A 151 -22.24 -0.41 -35.01
C HIS A 151 -20.74 -0.09 -34.99
N ASP A 152 -20.27 0.74 -35.92
CA ASP A 152 -18.86 1.13 -36.02
C ASP A 152 -18.39 1.88 -34.77
N ILE A 153 -19.20 2.82 -34.28
CA ILE A 153 -18.93 3.54 -33.01
C ILE A 153 -18.87 2.56 -31.83
N ALA A 154 -19.76 1.57 -31.79
CA ALA A 154 -19.75 0.57 -30.72
C ALA A 154 -18.49 -0.29 -30.75
N GLU A 155 -18.02 -0.72 -31.94
CA GLU A 155 -16.77 -1.47 -32.07
C GLU A 155 -15.54 -0.61 -31.76
N GLU A 156 -15.52 0.67 -32.15
CA GLU A 156 -14.45 1.62 -31.79
C GLU A 156 -14.35 1.80 -30.26
N LEU A 157 -15.48 2.06 -29.59
CA LEU A 157 -15.53 2.22 -28.14
C LEU A 157 -15.11 0.93 -27.40
N LYS A 158 -15.51 -0.23 -27.91
CA LYS A 158 -15.08 -1.53 -27.39
C LYS A 158 -13.58 -1.77 -27.63
N GLY A 159 -13.03 -1.27 -28.73
CA GLY A 159 -11.59 -1.25 -29.01
C GLY A 159 -10.85 -0.40 -27.99
N ALA A 160 -11.27 0.86 -27.82
CA ALA A 160 -10.70 1.80 -26.85
C ALA A 160 -10.76 1.24 -25.43
N ALA A 161 -11.90 0.71 -24.98
CA ALA A 161 -12.04 0.11 -23.65
C ALA A 161 -11.09 -1.10 -23.46
N LYS A 162 -10.84 -1.89 -24.51
CA LYS A 162 -9.87 -2.99 -24.45
C LYS A 162 -8.44 -2.48 -24.35
N ASP A 163 -8.09 -1.43 -25.07
CA ASP A 163 -6.75 -0.84 -25.06
C ASP A 163 -6.46 -0.15 -23.73
N ASP A 164 -7.41 0.61 -23.17
CA ASP A 164 -7.32 1.13 -21.80
C ASP A 164 -7.08 -0.01 -20.80
N THR A 165 -7.84 -1.10 -20.92
CA THR A 165 -7.65 -2.28 -20.05
C THR A 165 -6.24 -2.90 -20.23
N LYS A 166 -5.64 -2.85 -21.43
CA LYS A 166 -4.25 -3.31 -21.62
C LYS A 166 -3.27 -2.36 -20.94
N GLU A 167 -3.45 -1.06 -21.06
CA GLU A 167 -2.60 -0.05 -20.40
C GLU A 167 -2.64 -0.22 -18.87
N TYR A 168 -3.83 -0.36 -18.29
CA TYR A 168 -3.98 -0.62 -16.86
C TYR A 168 -3.34 -1.94 -16.42
N ARG A 169 -3.44 -2.99 -17.24
CA ARG A 169 -2.72 -4.26 -16.98
C ARG A 169 -1.20 -4.07 -17.03
N ALA A 170 -0.68 -3.32 -18.01
CA ALA A 170 0.74 -3.02 -18.08
C ALA A 170 1.20 -2.25 -16.83
N LYS A 171 0.45 -1.23 -16.40
CA LYS A 171 0.71 -0.50 -15.16
C LYS A 171 0.69 -1.39 -13.93
N THR A 172 -0.25 -2.34 -13.87
CA THR A 172 -0.34 -3.33 -12.78
C THR A 172 0.90 -4.22 -12.75
N VAL A 173 1.41 -4.65 -13.91
CA VAL A 173 2.65 -5.43 -14.01
C VAL A 173 3.84 -4.62 -13.51
N GLU A 174 3.98 -3.35 -13.92
CA GLU A 174 5.05 -2.47 -13.43
C GLU A 174 5.04 -2.35 -11.90
N LEU A 175 3.86 -2.10 -11.31
CA LEU A 175 3.71 -2.00 -9.85
C LEU A 175 4.02 -3.33 -9.15
N GLN A 176 3.69 -4.47 -9.77
CA GLN A 176 4.04 -5.79 -9.24
C GLN A 176 5.54 -6.06 -9.30
N GLU A 177 6.22 -5.63 -10.36
CA GLU A 177 7.68 -5.72 -10.48
C GLU A 177 8.38 -4.84 -9.46
N GLU A 178 7.90 -3.60 -9.26
CA GLU A 178 8.40 -2.73 -8.20
C GLU A 178 8.18 -3.34 -6.81
N ALA A 179 7.01 -3.92 -6.55
CA ALA A 179 6.75 -4.64 -5.32
C ALA A 179 7.70 -5.84 -5.11
N ARG A 180 8.11 -6.54 -6.19
CA ARG A 180 9.12 -7.61 -6.10
C ARG A 180 10.50 -7.03 -5.76
N ARG A 181 10.90 -5.93 -6.39
CA ARG A 181 12.17 -5.24 -6.10
C ARG A 181 12.25 -4.80 -4.64
N LEU A 182 11.21 -4.10 -4.15
CA LEU A 182 11.12 -3.65 -2.76
C LEU A 182 11.19 -4.80 -1.75
N ARG A 183 10.58 -5.95 -2.09
CA ARG A 183 10.70 -7.17 -1.25
C ARG A 183 12.15 -7.67 -1.19
N GLY A 184 12.83 -7.74 -2.32
CA GLY A 184 14.24 -8.15 -2.38
C GLY A 184 15.15 -7.21 -1.58
N GLU A 185 14.93 -5.90 -1.67
CA GLU A 185 15.66 -4.90 -0.88
C GLU A 185 15.40 -5.06 0.62
N ALA A 186 14.15 -5.29 1.03
CA ALA A 186 13.81 -5.55 2.43
C ALA A 186 14.47 -6.84 2.97
N GLU A 187 14.51 -7.90 2.17
CA GLU A 187 15.18 -9.16 2.51
C GLU A 187 16.69 -8.97 2.65
N GLN A 188 17.32 -8.22 1.74
CA GLN A 188 18.75 -7.91 1.82
C GLN A 188 19.08 -7.11 3.08
N LEU A 189 18.29 -6.06 3.39
CA LEU A 189 18.48 -5.26 4.60
C LEU A 189 18.36 -6.09 5.88
N ARG A 190 17.48 -7.11 5.90
CA ARG A 190 17.36 -8.05 7.03
C ARG A 190 18.62 -8.91 7.17
N ALA A 191 19.14 -9.43 6.06
CA ALA A 191 20.34 -10.26 6.05
C ALA A 191 21.58 -9.47 6.52
N ASP A 192 21.73 -8.23 6.02
CA ASP A 192 22.82 -7.34 6.41
C ASP A 192 22.73 -6.98 7.90
N ALA A 193 21.54 -6.65 8.40
CA ALA A 193 21.32 -6.35 9.82
C ALA A 193 21.61 -7.55 10.75
N ALA A 194 21.26 -8.76 10.32
CA ALA A 194 21.55 -9.98 11.07
C ALA A 194 23.07 -10.23 11.17
N THR A 195 23.77 -10.12 10.02
CA THR A 195 25.23 -10.29 9.93
C THR A 195 25.96 -9.27 10.80
N GLU A 196 25.55 -8.00 10.73
CA GLU A 196 26.14 -6.94 11.54
C GLU A 196 25.87 -7.16 13.03
N GLY A 197 24.67 -7.60 13.40
CA GLY A 197 24.34 -7.98 14.77
C GLY A 197 25.21 -9.12 15.30
N ASP A 198 25.49 -10.14 14.48
CA ASP A 198 26.40 -11.23 14.84
C ASP A 198 27.85 -10.75 15.00
N ARG A 199 28.31 -9.84 14.14
CA ARG A 199 29.63 -9.22 14.23
C ARG A 199 29.80 -8.47 15.56
N ILE A 200 28.87 -7.56 15.86
CA ILE A 200 28.87 -6.77 17.11
C ILE A 200 28.84 -7.70 18.33
N ARG A 201 27.97 -8.71 18.35
CA ARG A 201 27.93 -9.69 19.46
C ARG A 201 29.25 -10.43 19.63
N SER A 202 29.89 -10.81 18.52
CA SER A 202 31.17 -11.53 18.56
C SER A 202 32.32 -10.64 19.05
N GLU A 203 32.34 -9.37 18.65
CA GLU A 203 33.31 -8.37 19.12
C GLU A 203 33.12 -8.08 20.62
N ALA A 204 31.90 -7.78 21.05
CA ALA A 204 31.60 -7.55 22.47
C ALA A 204 31.99 -8.75 23.35
N ARG A 205 31.78 -9.99 22.87
CA ARG A 205 32.23 -11.19 23.58
C ARG A 205 33.76 -11.27 23.68
N ARG A 206 34.50 -10.95 22.61
CA ARG A 206 35.97 -10.95 22.61
C ARG A 206 36.53 -9.89 23.56
N GLU A 207 35.95 -8.69 23.55
CA GLU A 207 36.33 -7.61 24.46
C GLU A 207 36.07 -7.99 25.92
N ALA A 208 34.88 -8.52 26.22
CA ALA A 208 34.55 -8.99 27.56
C ALA A 208 35.50 -10.08 28.06
N VAL A 209 35.90 -11.04 27.20
CA VAL A 209 36.90 -12.06 27.56
C VAL A 209 38.25 -11.42 27.88
N LYS A 210 38.70 -10.48 27.05
CA LYS A 210 39.97 -9.78 27.26
C LYS A 210 39.97 -9.00 28.59
N GLU A 211 38.89 -8.28 28.90
CA GLU A 211 38.77 -7.56 30.17
C GLU A 211 38.78 -8.52 31.38
N ILE A 212 38.12 -9.68 31.28
CA ILE A 212 38.16 -10.71 32.31
C ILE A 212 39.58 -11.25 32.51
N GLU A 213 40.32 -11.52 31.43
CA GLU A 213 41.71 -11.98 31.48
C GLU A 213 42.65 -10.94 32.11
N GLU A 214 42.51 -9.67 31.73
CA GLU A 214 43.29 -8.56 32.31
C GLU A 214 42.98 -8.39 33.80
N ALA A 215 41.70 -8.41 34.18
CA ALA A 215 41.28 -8.32 35.57
C ALA A 215 41.79 -9.51 36.41
N ALA A 216 41.74 -10.73 35.86
CA ALA A 216 42.27 -11.92 36.52
C ALA A 216 43.78 -11.80 36.77
N LYS A 217 44.55 -11.36 35.76
CA LYS A 217 46.00 -11.14 35.89
C LYS A 217 46.32 -10.09 36.96
N SER A 218 45.62 -8.96 36.97
CA SER A 218 45.81 -7.94 37.99
C SER A 218 45.45 -8.44 39.39
N ALA A 219 44.40 -9.26 39.52
CA ALA A 219 44.04 -9.88 40.80
C ALA A 219 45.13 -10.86 41.29
N GLU A 220 45.71 -11.66 40.39
CA GLU A 220 46.83 -12.56 40.71
C GLU A 220 48.08 -11.79 41.16
N GLU A 221 48.43 -10.69 40.48
CA GLU A 221 49.56 -9.83 40.85
C GLU A 221 49.35 -9.20 42.23
N LEU A 222 48.16 -8.68 42.51
CA LEU A 222 47.80 -8.13 43.82
C LEU A 222 47.86 -9.19 44.92
N LEU A 223 47.37 -10.41 44.65
CA LEU A 223 47.43 -11.52 45.59
C LEU A 223 48.88 -11.95 45.88
N ALA A 224 49.72 -12.03 44.85
CA ALA A 224 51.14 -12.35 44.99
C ALA A 224 51.87 -11.30 45.84
N LYS A 225 51.62 -10.02 45.57
CA LYS A 225 52.17 -8.91 46.36
C LYS A 225 51.71 -8.96 47.81
N ALA A 226 50.40 -9.13 48.05
CA ALA A 226 49.87 -9.22 49.40
C ALA A 226 50.46 -10.39 50.19
N LYS A 227 50.72 -11.54 49.54
CA LYS A 227 51.40 -12.68 50.16
C LYS A 227 52.86 -12.38 50.50
N ALA A 228 53.58 -11.70 49.61
CA ALA A 228 54.98 -11.31 49.85
C ALA A 228 55.07 -10.31 51.02
N ASP A 229 54.24 -9.26 51.01
CA ASP A 229 54.18 -8.25 52.08
C ASP A 229 53.84 -8.89 53.43
N ALA A 230 52.90 -9.85 53.46
CA ALA A 230 52.54 -10.59 54.67
C ALA A 230 53.70 -11.47 55.20
N GLU A 231 54.47 -12.11 54.31
CA GLU A 231 55.62 -12.93 54.68
C GLU A 231 56.79 -12.10 55.21
N GLU A 232 57.05 -10.94 54.59
CA GLU A 232 58.04 -9.97 55.07
C GLU A 232 57.67 -9.45 56.46
N LEU A 233 56.40 -9.03 56.65
CA LEU A 233 55.90 -8.58 57.95
C LEU A 233 56.03 -9.67 59.02
N ARG A 234 55.71 -10.92 58.67
CA ARG A 234 55.86 -12.07 59.56
C ARG A 234 57.33 -12.27 59.96
N THR A 235 58.24 -12.25 58.99
CA THR A 235 59.67 -12.43 59.24
C THR A 235 60.25 -11.31 60.11
N ALA A 236 59.89 -10.06 59.81
CA ALA A 236 60.29 -8.90 60.60
C ALA A 236 59.78 -8.99 62.04
N ALA A 237 58.51 -9.37 62.23
CA ALA A 237 57.93 -9.56 63.56
C ALA A 237 58.61 -10.69 64.34
N THR A 238 58.97 -11.81 63.68
CA THR A 238 59.72 -12.90 64.32
C THR A 238 61.13 -12.46 64.73
N ALA A 239 61.88 -11.80 63.84
CA ALA A 239 63.23 -11.32 64.14
C ALA A 239 63.23 -10.30 65.29
N GLU A 240 62.27 -9.38 65.31
CA GLU A 240 62.10 -8.41 66.38
C GLU A 240 61.76 -9.09 67.72
N SER A 241 60.87 -10.10 67.69
CA SER A 241 60.56 -10.90 68.87
C SER A 241 61.78 -11.64 69.43
N GLU A 242 62.60 -12.23 68.56
CA GLU A 242 63.86 -12.89 68.95
C GLU A 242 64.88 -11.90 69.54
N ARG A 243 65.02 -10.70 68.94
CA ARG A 243 65.88 -9.63 69.47
C ARG A 243 65.44 -9.19 70.86
N VAL A 244 64.15 -8.89 71.04
CA VAL A 244 63.59 -8.51 72.35
C VAL A 244 63.79 -9.61 73.38
N ARG A 245 63.62 -10.88 72.99
CA ARG A 245 63.87 -12.03 73.86
C ARG A 245 65.35 -12.13 74.25
N ALA A 246 66.28 -11.95 73.31
CA ALA A 246 67.71 -11.97 73.59
C ALA A 246 68.11 -10.84 74.55
N GLU A 247 67.64 -9.61 74.32
CA GLU A 247 67.88 -8.47 75.20
C GLU A 247 67.31 -8.70 76.61
N ALA A 248 66.13 -9.30 76.72
CA ALA A 248 65.54 -9.65 78.00
C ALA A 248 66.40 -10.70 78.75
N VAL A 249 66.91 -11.71 78.05
CA VAL A 249 67.81 -12.75 78.62
C VAL A 249 69.14 -12.14 79.07
N GLU A 250 69.73 -11.25 78.27
CA GLU A 250 70.97 -10.56 78.60
C GLU A 250 70.80 -9.68 79.85
N ARG A 251 69.73 -8.86 79.88
CA ARG A 251 69.39 -8.04 81.06
C ARG A 251 69.16 -8.89 82.31
N ALA A 252 68.42 -9.99 82.18
CA ALA A 252 68.18 -10.91 83.30
C ALA A 252 69.49 -11.54 83.80
N THR A 253 70.40 -11.90 82.89
CA THR A 253 71.71 -12.46 83.22
C THR A 253 72.60 -11.43 83.92
N SER A 254 72.67 -10.21 83.38
CA SER A 254 73.43 -9.10 83.98
C SER A 254 72.91 -8.76 85.39
N LEU A 255 71.59 -8.66 85.56
CA LEU A 255 70.97 -8.46 86.88
C LEU A 255 71.30 -9.60 87.86
N ARG A 256 71.31 -10.85 87.39
CA ARG A 256 71.71 -12.00 88.21
C ARG A 256 73.18 -11.89 88.64
N THR A 257 74.09 -11.58 87.72
CA THR A 257 75.51 -11.39 88.04
C THR A 257 75.73 -10.24 89.02
N GLN A 258 75.08 -9.08 88.82
CA GLN A 258 75.15 -7.97 89.77
C GLN A 258 74.61 -8.35 91.16
N ALA A 259 73.54 -9.15 91.21
CA ALA A 259 73.01 -9.66 92.46
C ALA A 259 73.99 -10.65 93.14
N GLU A 260 74.65 -11.53 92.37
CA GLU A 260 75.69 -12.44 92.84
C GLU A 260 76.92 -11.70 93.38
N GLU A 261 77.44 -10.70 92.64
CA GLU A 261 78.54 -9.84 93.07
C GLU A 261 78.19 -9.05 94.34
N THR A 262 76.97 -8.51 94.41
CA THR A 262 76.48 -7.81 95.61
C THR A 262 76.41 -8.77 96.80
N LEU A 263 75.88 -9.98 96.60
CA LEU A 263 75.82 -11.00 97.64
C LEU A 263 77.20 -11.42 98.11
N GLU A 264 78.16 -11.61 97.20
CA GLU A 264 79.55 -11.94 97.53
C GLU A 264 80.22 -10.82 98.32
N ARG A 265 80.07 -9.56 97.89
CA ARG A 265 80.57 -8.40 98.64
C ARG A 265 79.97 -8.33 100.04
N THR A 266 78.65 -8.48 100.17
CA THR A 266 77.97 -8.48 101.48
C THR A 266 78.44 -9.63 102.36
N ARG A 267 78.71 -10.82 101.80
CA ARG A 267 79.30 -11.94 102.54
C ARG A 267 80.72 -11.64 103.01
N ALA A 268 81.56 -11.06 102.16
CA ALA A 268 82.93 -10.68 102.52
C ALA A 268 82.97 -9.54 103.56
N GLU A 269 82.05 -8.58 103.48
CA GLU A 269 81.85 -7.56 104.52
C GLU A 269 81.36 -8.19 105.83
N ALA A 270 80.41 -9.12 105.77
CA ALA A 270 79.95 -9.84 106.95
C ALA A 270 81.06 -10.70 107.59
N GLU A 271 81.91 -11.34 106.79
CA GLU A 271 83.07 -12.11 107.28
C GLU A 271 84.08 -11.19 107.96
N ARG A 272 84.44 -10.06 107.33
CA ARG A 272 85.30 -9.03 107.93
C ARG A 272 84.75 -8.53 109.26
N HIS A 273 83.46 -8.19 109.32
CA HIS A 273 82.85 -7.79 110.59
C HIS A 273 82.85 -8.92 111.63
N ARG A 274 82.79 -10.18 111.21
CA ARG A 274 82.89 -11.33 112.11
C ARG A 274 84.32 -11.50 112.64
N GLU A 275 85.32 -11.32 111.79
CA GLU A 275 86.75 -11.31 112.16
C GLU A 275 87.07 -10.13 113.08
N GLU A 276 86.66 -8.91 112.74
CA GLU A 276 86.81 -7.72 113.58
C GLU A 276 86.14 -7.90 114.95
N ALA A 277 84.93 -8.49 115.00
CA ALA A 277 84.26 -8.80 116.25
C ALA A 277 85.00 -9.89 117.06
N ALA A 278 85.58 -10.88 116.39
CA ALA A 278 86.38 -11.93 117.03
C ALA A 278 87.69 -11.36 117.59
N GLU A 279 88.38 -10.49 116.85
CA GLU A 279 89.57 -9.76 117.31
C GLU A 279 89.25 -8.84 118.48
N GLN A 280 88.13 -8.10 118.43
CA GLN A 280 87.67 -7.29 119.55
C GLN A 280 87.33 -8.14 120.77
N ALA A 281 86.73 -9.33 120.58
CA ALA A 281 86.46 -10.27 121.66
C ALA A 281 87.76 -10.84 122.26
N GLU A 282 88.75 -11.19 121.43
CA GLU A 282 90.10 -11.61 121.85
C GLU A 282 90.84 -10.50 122.59
N ALA A 283 90.80 -9.26 122.09
CA ALA A 283 91.39 -8.09 122.73
C ALA A 283 90.74 -7.82 124.09
N THR A 284 89.40 -7.84 124.16
CA THR A 284 88.65 -7.71 125.42
C THR A 284 88.99 -8.83 126.40
N LYS A 285 89.18 -10.06 125.90
CA LYS A 285 89.59 -11.20 126.71
C LYS A 285 91.04 -11.07 127.21
N SER A 286 91.98 -10.64 126.37
CA SER A 286 93.36 -10.34 126.77
C SER A 286 93.41 -9.20 127.79
N GLU A 287 92.66 -8.12 127.59
CA GLU A 287 92.54 -7.02 128.55
C GLU A 287 91.94 -7.50 129.89
N ALA A 288 90.95 -8.40 129.85
CA ALA A 288 90.40 -9.02 131.06
C ALA A 288 91.40 -9.97 131.75
N GLU A 289 92.22 -10.71 130.99
CA GLU A 289 93.28 -11.57 131.51
C GLU A 289 94.47 -10.79 132.08
N GLU A 290 94.83 -9.64 131.49
CA GLU A 290 95.82 -8.71 132.04
C GLU A 290 95.30 -8.00 133.29
N ALA A 291 94.04 -7.57 133.30
CA ALA A 291 93.39 -6.99 134.49
C ALA A 291 93.27 -7.99 135.66
N ALA A 292 93.16 -9.30 135.39
CA ALA A 292 93.13 -10.35 136.41
C ALA A 292 94.52 -10.69 137.00
N ARG A 293 95.60 -10.16 136.43
CA ARG A 293 96.98 -10.30 136.96
C ARG A 293 97.46 -9.05 137.73
N ALA A 294 96.64 -8.00 137.79
CA ALA A 294 96.77 -6.87 138.71
C ALA A 294 96.25 -7.24 140.11
#